data_AF-A0A931F463-F1
#
_entry.id   AF-A0A931F463-F1
#
_cell.length_a   1.000
_cell.length_b   1.000
_cell.length_c   1.000
_cell.angle_alpha   90.00
_cell.angle_beta   90.00
_cell.angle_gamma   90.00
#
_symmetry.space_group_name_H-M   'P 1'
#
loop_
_entity.id
_entity.type
_entity.pdbx_description
1 polymer ?
#
loop_
_entity_poly.entity_id
_entity_poly.type
_entity_poly.pdbx_seq_one_letter_code
_entity_poly.pdbx_strand_id
1 'polypeptide(L)'
;MVTRTDPHDVPTAAQLVAAVRDFLQTDVLPAVDGRVRFHTRVAINVLGMVEREIELGPAQAREHAERLAGLGVADDAELAAAVREGRLPDDGPLLAALEQAVRAKLQVANPGYLTQDGPPPGERGAGRQKPDQ
;
A
#
# COMPACT_ATOMS: atom_id res chain seq x y z
N MET A 1 -24.04 17.19 -2.49
CA MET A 1 -23.83 18.32 -3.40
C MET A 1 -22.43 18.17 -4.00
N VAL A 2 -22.31 17.40 -5.09
CA VAL A 2 -21.05 17.18 -5.80
C VAL A 2 -21.08 18.09 -7.02
N THR A 3 -20.29 19.16 -7.00
CA THR A 3 -20.03 19.97 -8.19
C THR A 3 -18.53 20.12 -8.33
N ARG A 4 -17.96 19.36 -9.27
CA ARG A 4 -16.67 19.66 -9.85
C ARG A 4 -16.75 19.26 -11.32
N THR A 5 -17.03 20.25 -12.16
CA THR A 5 -16.99 20.15 -13.62
C THR A 5 -15.52 20.16 -14.03
N ASP A 6 -14.91 18.97 -14.08
CA ASP A 6 -13.66 18.75 -14.80
C ASP A 6 -14.00 18.51 -16.29
N PRO A 7 -13.10 18.75 -17.26
CA PRO A 7 -13.37 18.60 -18.70
C PRO A 7 -13.87 17.21 -19.13
N HIS A 8 -13.70 16.22 -18.27
CA HIS A 8 -14.27 14.89 -18.38
C HIS A 8 -15.34 14.76 -17.28
N ASP A 9 -16.55 15.24 -17.58
CA ASP A 9 -17.73 14.82 -16.83
C ASP A 9 -17.79 13.29 -16.80
N VAL A 10 -18.19 12.75 -15.64
CA VAL A 10 -18.26 11.33 -15.25
C VAL A 10 -18.13 10.25 -16.34
N PRO A 11 -17.41 9.14 -16.06
CA PRO A 11 -16.86 8.73 -14.75
C PRO A 11 -15.41 9.16 -14.48
N THR A 12 -15.03 9.24 -13.20
CA THR A 12 -13.64 9.50 -12.78
C THR A 12 -12.72 8.32 -13.10
N ALA A 13 -11.40 8.54 -13.10
CA ALA A 13 -10.42 7.47 -13.30
C ALA A 13 -10.57 6.32 -12.27
N ALA A 14 -10.83 6.64 -10.99
CA ALA A 14 -11.08 5.62 -9.96
C ALA A 14 -12.33 4.78 -10.29
N GLN A 15 -13.41 5.43 -10.72
CA GLN A 15 -14.65 4.74 -11.10
C GLN A 15 -14.47 3.85 -12.33
N LEU A 16 -13.68 4.29 -13.32
CA LEU A 16 -13.34 3.48 -14.49
C LEU A 16 -12.51 2.25 -14.10
N VAL A 17 -11.50 2.43 -13.25
CA VAL A 17 -10.66 1.33 -12.75
C VAL A 17 -11.49 0.33 -11.95
N ALA A 18 -12.37 0.81 -11.07
CA ALA A 18 -13.28 -0.04 -10.30
C ALA A 18 -14.22 -0.84 -11.22
N ALA A 19 -14.83 -0.20 -12.22
CA ALA A 19 -15.72 -0.88 -13.16
C ALA A 19 -15.01 -1.99 -13.95
N VAL A 20 -13.78 -1.75 -14.41
CA VAL A 20 -12.99 -2.79 -15.10
C VAL A 20 -12.63 -3.92 -14.14
N ARG A 21 -12.20 -3.59 -12.91
CA ARG A 21 -11.87 -4.58 -11.89
C ARG A 21 -13.05 -5.49 -11.57
N ASP A 22 -14.25 -4.92 -11.41
CA ASP A 22 -15.48 -5.65 -11.11
C ASP A 22 -15.87 -6.60 -12.24
N PHE A 23 -15.78 -6.14 -13.50
CA PHE A 23 -16.01 -7.00 -14.67
C PHE A 23 -15.00 -8.16 -14.73
N LEU A 24 -13.71 -7.88 -14.52
CA LEU A 24 -12.69 -8.93 -14.50
C LEU A 24 -12.95 -9.95 -13.38
N GLN A 25 -13.41 -9.50 -12.22
CA GLN A 25 -13.67 -10.34 -11.07
C GLN A 25 -14.96 -11.17 -11.21
N THR A 26 -16.02 -10.59 -11.77
CA THR A 26 -17.37 -11.18 -11.78
C THR A 26 -17.62 -12.01 -13.03
N ASP A 27 -17.20 -11.54 -14.19
CA ASP A 27 -17.53 -12.15 -15.48
C ASP A 27 -16.34 -12.95 -16.03
N VAL A 28 -15.15 -12.36 -16.02
CA VAL A 28 -13.99 -12.95 -16.69
C VAL A 28 -13.36 -14.07 -15.85
N LEU A 29 -13.07 -13.80 -14.57
CA LEU A 29 -12.34 -14.73 -13.71
C LEU A 29 -13.01 -16.12 -13.60
N PRO A 30 -14.35 -16.24 -13.51
CA PRO A 30 -15.02 -17.55 -13.50
C PRO A 30 -15.01 -18.28 -14.85
N ALA A 31 -14.86 -17.54 -15.96
CA ALA A 31 -14.97 -18.06 -17.33
C ALA A 31 -13.63 -18.48 -17.95
N VAL A 32 -12.50 -18.25 -17.27
CA VAL A 32 -11.15 -18.57 -17.76
C VAL A 32 -10.43 -19.56 -16.86
N ASP A 33 -9.52 -20.35 -17.44
CA ASP A 33 -8.73 -21.36 -16.75
C ASP A 33 -7.23 -21.24 -17.00
N GLY A 34 -6.46 -22.06 -16.28
CA GLY A 34 -5.01 -22.19 -16.42
C GLY A 34 -4.28 -20.86 -16.26
N ARG A 35 -3.39 -20.56 -17.22
CA ARG A 35 -2.55 -19.36 -17.20
C ARG A 35 -3.35 -18.07 -17.29
N VAL A 36 -4.44 -18.06 -18.05
CA VAL A 36 -5.28 -16.86 -18.21
C VAL A 36 -5.95 -16.51 -16.89
N ARG A 37 -6.49 -17.51 -16.19
CA ARG A 37 -7.07 -17.33 -14.84
C ARG A 37 -6.09 -16.72 -13.84
N PHE A 38 -4.83 -17.15 -13.87
CA PHE A 38 -3.80 -16.56 -13.04
C PHE A 38 -3.57 -15.08 -13.38
N HIS A 39 -3.38 -14.76 -14.66
CA HIS A 39 -3.16 -13.37 -15.08
C HIS A 39 -4.38 -12.47 -14.80
N THR A 40 -5.61 -12.97 -14.90
CA THR A 40 -6.81 -12.23 -14.49
C THR A 40 -6.78 -11.87 -13.01
N ARG A 41 -6.37 -12.79 -12.12
CA ARG A 41 -6.19 -12.49 -10.68
C ARG A 41 -5.13 -11.42 -10.45
N VAL A 42 -4.01 -11.48 -11.19
CA VAL A 42 -2.96 -10.46 -11.11
C VAL A 42 -3.50 -9.10 -11.54
N ALA A 43 -4.23 -9.02 -12.66
CA ALA A 43 -4.84 -7.79 -13.14
C ALA A 43 -5.82 -7.19 -12.12
N ILE A 44 -6.69 -8.00 -11.53
CA ILE A 44 -7.63 -7.56 -10.47
C ILE A 44 -6.87 -6.95 -9.28
N ASN A 45 -5.79 -7.60 -8.83
CA ASN A 45 -4.98 -7.10 -7.72
C ASN A 45 -4.28 -5.77 -8.06
N VAL A 46 -3.70 -5.67 -9.26
CA VAL A 46 -3.04 -4.44 -9.75
C VAL A 46 -4.05 -3.30 -9.85
N LEU A 47 -5.23 -3.53 -10.42
CA LEU A 47 -6.28 -2.51 -10.47
C LEU A 47 -6.71 -2.07 -9.07
N GLY A 48 -6.81 -3.00 -8.12
CA GLY A 48 -7.07 -2.64 -6.72
C GLY A 48 -5.94 -1.82 -6.08
N MET A 49 -4.68 -1.98 -6.49
CA MET A 49 -3.58 -1.08 -6.06
C MET A 49 -3.74 0.31 -6.65
N VAL A 50 -4.01 0.41 -7.96
CA VAL A 50 -4.22 1.68 -8.65
C VAL A 50 -5.39 2.46 -8.06
N GLU A 51 -6.51 1.78 -7.77
CA GLU A 51 -7.67 2.37 -7.12
C GLU A 51 -7.30 3.04 -5.77
N ARG A 52 -6.61 2.29 -4.90
CA ARG A 52 -6.15 2.81 -3.60
C ARG A 52 -5.12 3.92 -3.72
N GLU A 53 -4.25 3.88 -4.73
CA GLU A 53 -3.30 4.96 -4.99
C GLU A 53 -4.02 6.26 -5.39
N ILE A 54 -5.04 6.18 -6.25
CA ILE A 54 -5.84 7.33 -6.66
C ILE A 54 -6.57 7.93 -5.44
N GLU A 55 -7.13 7.08 -4.57
CA GLU A 55 -7.90 7.51 -3.42
C GLU A 55 -7.05 8.04 -2.26
N LEU A 56 -5.95 7.37 -1.92
CA LEU A 56 -5.14 7.65 -0.74
C LEU A 56 -3.92 8.53 -1.03
N GLY A 57 -3.37 8.46 -2.24
CA GLY A 57 -2.11 9.08 -2.63
C GLY A 57 -2.02 10.58 -2.33
N PRO A 58 -3.02 11.41 -2.70
CA PRO A 58 -2.98 12.85 -2.44
C PRO A 58 -2.93 13.22 -0.95
N ALA A 59 -3.58 12.43 -0.07
CA ALA A 59 -3.51 12.65 1.36
C ALA A 59 -2.16 12.17 1.92
N GLN A 60 -1.75 10.96 1.57
CA GLN A 60 -0.49 10.36 2.01
C GLN A 60 0.73 11.22 1.61
N ALA A 61 0.72 11.81 0.40
CA ALA A 61 1.80 12.68 -0.07
C ALA A 61 1.91 13.97 0.76
N ARG A 62 0.78 14.59 1.11
CA ARG A 62 0.77 15.80 1.97
C ARG A 62 1.28 15.48 3.37
N GLU A 63 0.75 14.43 3.98
CA GLU A 63 1.18 14.00 5.31
C GLU A 63 2.66 13.58 5.32
N HIS A 64 3.16 13.00 4.23
CA HIS A 64 4.58 12.68 4.09
C HIS A 64 5.46 13.93 4.05
N ALA A 65 5.08 14.91 3.25
CA ALA A 65 5.79 16.19 3.21
C ALA A 65 5.79 16.89 4.58
N GLU A 66 4.67 16.87 5.30
CA GLU A 66 4.57 17.42 6.66
C GLU A 66 5.50 16.70 7.66
N ARG A 67 5.59 15.36 7.59
CA ARG A 67 6.53 14.58 8.42
C ARG A 67 7.99 14.91 8.11
N LEU A 68 8.35 15.00 6.83
CA LEU A 68 9.71 15.36 6.42
C LEU A 68 10.09 16.77 6.87
N ALA A 69 9.18 17.74 6.69
CA ALA A 69 9.36 19.09 7.19
C ALA A 69 9.54 19.13 8.72
N GLY A 70 8.81 18.29 9.47
CA GLY A 70 8.98 18.13 10.91
C GLY A 70 10.35 17.58 11.34
N LEU A 71 11.03 16.83 10.47
CA LEU A 71 12.41 16.37 10.65
C LEU A 71 13.45 17.37 10.11
N GLY A 72 13.02 18.48 9.52
CA GLY A 72 13.91 19.48 8.95
C GLY A 72 14.58 19.07 7.64
N VAL A 73 13.96 18.16 6.88
CA VAL A 73 14.44 17.71 5.55
C VAL A 73 13.38 17.95 4.48
N ALA A 74 13.81 18.22 3.24
CA ALA A 74 12.93 18.58 2.14
C ALA A 74 12.30 17.36 1.46
N ASP A 75 13.05 16.26 1.35
CA ASP A 75 12.62 15.06 0.63
C ASP A 75 13.27 13.77 1.19
N ASP A 76 12.88 12.63 0.63
CA ASP A 76 13.41 11.31 1.01
C ASP A 76 14.92 11.17 0.72
N ALA A 77 15.45 11.87 -0.28
CA ALA A 77 16.86 11.80 -0.61
C ALA A 77 17.71 12.53 0.44
N GLU A 78 17.24 13.69 0.89
CA GLU A 78 17.84 14.43 2.00
C GLU A 78 17.71 13.67 3.32
N LEU A 79 16.55 13.08 3.61
CA LEU A 79 16.38 12.20 4.78
C LEU A 79 17.42 11.08 4.78
N ALA A 80 17.57 10.38 3.66
CA ALA A 80 18.51 9.27 3.55
C ALA A 80 19.97 9.74 3.68
N ALA A 81 20.32 10.92 3.17
CA ALA A 81 21.65 11.53 3.36
C ALA A 81 21.89 11.88 4.82
N ALA A 82 20.93 12.54 5.48
CA ALA A 82 21.03 12.97 6.87
C ALA A 82 21.19 11.78 7.83
N VAL A 83 20.48 10.67 7.59
CA VAL A 83 20.65 9.42 8.35
C VAL A 83 22.05 8.83 8.14
N ARG A 84 22.53 8.74 6.90
CA ARG A 84 23.89 8.21 6.62
C ARG A 84 25.01 9.04 7.23
N GLU A 85 24.81 10.36 7.29
CA GLU A 85 25.77 11.31 7.84
C GLU A 85 25.64 11.47 9.37
N GLY A 86 24.65 10.83 10.00
CA GLY A 86 24.40 10.95 11.43
C GLY A 86 23.93 12.35 11.87
N ARG A 87 23.32 13.11 10.95
CA ARG A 87 22.78 14.46 11.23
C ARG A 87 21.42 14.45 11.91
N LEU A 88 20.71 13.32 11.87
CA LEU A 88 19.45 13.13 12.57
C LEU A 88 19.67 12.23 13.79
N PRO A 89 19.07 12.55 14.93
CA PRO A 89 19.08 11.66 16.09
C PRO A 89 18.35 10.35 15.75
N ASP A 90 18.90 9.24 16.21
CA ASP A 90 18.22 7.94 16.16
C ASP A 90 17.20 7.87 17.32
N ASP A 91 16.03 8.48 17.09
CA ASP A 91 15.01 8.69 18.11
C ASP A 91 13.59 8.32 17.64
N GLY A 92 12.64 8.42 18.57
CA GLY A 92 11.23 8.10 18.33
C GLY A 92 10.61 8.83 17.14
N PRO A 93 10.80 10.16 17.00
CA PRO A 93 10.36 10.92 15.83
C PRO A 93 10.85 10.37 14.48
N LEU A 94 12.15 10.05 14.35
CA LEU A 94 12.69 9.48 13.12
C LEU A 94 12.05 8.12 12.80
N LEU A 95 12.00 7.22 13.79
CA LEU A 95 11.41 5.90 13.61
C LEU A 95 9.92 5.97 13.27
N ALA A 96 9.16 6.86 13.93
CA ALA A 96 7.75 7.07 13.65
C ALA A 96 7.52 7.55 12.20
N ALA A 97 8.35 8.47 11.71
CA ALA A 97 8.24 8.94 10.33
C ALA A 97 8.48 7.82 9.31
N LEU A 98 9.49 6.98 9.53
CA LEU A 98 9.78 5.82 8.69
C LEU A 98 8.67 4.78 8.74
N GLU A 99 8.13 4.47 9.93
CA GLU A 99 7.01 3.54 10.09
C GLU A 99 5.77 4.04 9.32
N GLN A 100 5.42 5.32 9.47
CA GLN A 100 4.27 5.88 8.77
C GLN A 100 4.45 5.85 7.25
N ALA A 101 5.66 6.12 6.74
CA ALA A 101 5.95 6.01 5.32
C ALA A 101 5.79 4.57 4.80
N VAL A 102 6.22 3.56 5.55
CA VAL A 102 6.01 2.14 5.19
C VAL A 102 4.54 1.76 5.27
N ARG A 103 3.84 2.18 6.33
CA ARG A 103 2.40 1.93 6.52
C ARG A 103 1.59 2.48 5.34
N ALA A 104 1.86 3.72 4.90
CA ALA A 104 1.21 4.32 3.75
C ALA A 104 1.43 3.50 2.46
N LYS A 105 2.67 3.06 2.21
CA LYS A 105 3.00 2.17 1.07
C LYS A 105 2.25 0.84 1.15
N LEU A 106 2.12 0.25 2.34
CA LEU A 106 1.38 -1.00 2.54
C LEU A 106 -0.13 -0.83 2.35
N GLN A 107 -0.72 0.28 2.76
CA GLN A 107 -2.13 0.60 2.48
C GLN A 107 -2.43 0.61 0.97
N VAL A 108 -1.45 0.95 0.12
CA VAL A 108 -1.59 0.98 -1.36
C VAL A 108 -1.12 -0.31 -2.03
N ALA A 109 -0.11 -1.00 -1.50
CA ALA A 109 0.35 -2.26 -2.09
C ALA A 109 -0.53 -3.44 -1.64
N ASN A 110 -0.63 -3.67 -0.33
CA ASN A 110 -1.35 -4.79 0.26
C ASN A 110 -1.75 -4.48 1.72
N PRO A 111 -3.00 -4.05 1.98
CA PRO A 111 -3.44 -3.62 3.30
C PRO A 111 -3.49 -4.78 4.31
N GLY A 112 -3.51 -6.03 3.84
CA GLY A 112 -3.57 -7.20 4.70
C GLY A 112 -2.39 -7.32 5.67
N TYR A 113 -1.23 -6.74 5.33
CA TYR A 113 -0.07 -6.70 6.22
C TYR A 113 -0.25 -5.78 7.43
N LEU A 114 -1.25 -4.88 7.41
CA LEU A 114 -1.52 -3.95 8.51
C LEU A 114 -2.52 -4.51 9.52
N THR A 115 -3.25 -5.56 9.15
CA THR A 115 -4.23 -6.25 9.99
C THR A 115 -3.72 -7.57 10.55
N GLN A 116 -2.55 -8.01 10.11
CA GLN A 116 -1.90 -9.19 10.66
C GLN A 116 -1.16 -8.82 11.96
N ASP A 117 -1.86 -8.91 13.10
CA ASP A 117 -1.24 -9.05 14.42
C ASP A 117 -0.62 -10.46 14.52
N GLY A 118 0.45 -10.68 13.76
CA GLY A 118 1.24 -11.92 13.81
C GLY A 118 2.46 -11.75 14.71
N PRO A 119 2.84 -12.75 15.53
CA PRO A 119 4.06 -12.69 16.31
C PRO A 119 5.28 -12.49 15.39
N PRO A 120 6.35 -11.84 15.87
CA PRO A 120 7.51 -11.49 15.06
C PRO A 120 8.10 -12.72 14.35
N PRO A 121 8.76 -12.55 13.19
CA PRO A 121 9.39 -13.65 12.48
C PRO A 121 10.52 -14.23 13.33
N GLY A 122 10.22 -15.30 14.07
CA GLY A 122 11.17 -15.96 14.99
C GLY A 122 10.54 -16.98 15.93
N GLU A 123 9.24 -16.86 16.24
CA GLU A 123 8.60 -17.71 17.26
C GLU A 123 7.81 -18.91 16.70
N ARG A 124 7.76 -19.10 15.37
CA ARG A 124 7.03 -20.21 14.73
C ARG A 124 7.76 -21.56 14.79
N GLY A 125 8.42 -21.88 15.91
CA GLY A 125 9.34 -23.01 16.00
C GLY A 125 9.58 -23.55 17.40
N ALA A 126 8.56 -23.87 18.18
CA ALA A 126 8.69 -24.80 19.29
C ALA A 126 7.36 -25.52 19.54
N GLY A 127 7.24 -26.76 19.07
CA GLY A 127 6.06 -27.59 19.36
C GLY A 127 5.57 -28.41 18.18
N ARG A 128 6.45 -29.23 17.58
CA ARG A 128 5.98 -30.41 16.85
C ARG A 128 6.44 -31.63 17.64
N GLN A 129 5.65 -32.00 18.65
CA GLN A 129 5.71 -33.34 19.25
C GLN A 129 5.44 -34.32 18.10
N LYS A 130 6.41 -35.19 17.80
CA LYS A 130 6.14 -36.36 16.95
C LYS A 130 5.21 -37.29 17.74
N PRO A 131 4.11 -37.79 17.18
CA PRO A 131 3.40 -38.90 17.79
C PRO A 131 4.25 -40.16 17.65
N ASP A 132 4.53 -40.82 18.78
CA ASP A 132 4.85 -42.24 18.79
C ASP A 132 3.61 -43.00 18.34
N GLN A 133 3.69 -43.62 17.16
CA GLN A 133 3.18 -44.96 16.80
C GLN A 133 3.39 -45.22 15.31
#